data_AF-A0A6N8VW05-F1
#
_entry.id   AF-A0A6N8VW05-F1
#
_cell.length_a   1.000
_cell.length_b   1.000
_cell.length_c   1.000
_cell.angle_alpha   90.00
_cell.angle_beta   90.00
_cell.angle_gamma   90.00
#
_symmetry.space_group_name_H-M   'P 1'
#
loop_
_entity.id
_entity.type
_entity.pdbx_description
1 polymer ?
#
loop_
_entity_poly.entity_id
_entity_poly.type
_entity_poly.pdbx_seq_one_letter_code
_entity_poly.pdbx_strand_id
1 'polypeptide(L)' 'WLGQLNTLPGFTSASMYPRLLEVAGLPLGALVDRLVDLGVERHRSRAGRRGHREPRAGS' A
#
# COMPACT_ATOMS: atom_id res chain seq x y z
N TRP A 1 -18.60 -0.22 16.29
CA TRP A 1 -18.53 0.94 15.38
C TRP A 1 -17.07 1.08 14.95
N LEU A 2 -16.81 1.20 13.65
CA LEU A 2 -15.47 1.47 13.12
C LEU A 2 -15.41 2.96 12.77
N GLY A 3 -14.37 3.67 13.23
CA GLY A 3 -14.20 5.10 12.92
C GLY A 3 -13.93 5.37 11.44
N GLN A 4 -13.65 6.63 11.09
CA GLN A 4 -13.27 7.01 9.73
C GLN A 4 -11.94 6.36 9.35
N LEU A 5 -11.91 5.66 8.21
CA LEU A 5 -10.71 5.04 7.70
C LEU A 5 -9.82 6.09 7.00
N ASN A 6 -8.57 6.23 7.46
CA ASN A 6 -7.56 7.06 6.82
C ASN A 6 -6.70 6.21 5.88
N THR A 7 -6.75 6.49 4.58
CA THR A 7 -5.92 5.79 3.58
C THR A 7 -4.50 6.39 3.46
N LEU A 8 -4.32 7.64 3.93
CA LEU A 8 -3.06 8.37 3.97
C LEU A 8 -2.88 8.99 5.36
N PRO A 9 -2.56 8.19 6.39
CA PRO A 9 -2.28 8.72 7.72
C PRO A 9 -0.99 9.57 7.70
N GLY A 10 -0.81 10.41 8.72
CA GLY A 10 0.48 11.06 8.96
C GLY A 10 1.61 10.03 9.02
N PHE A 11 2.74 10.36 8.38
CA PHE A 11 3.84 9.41 8.15
C PHE A 11 5.21 9.91 8.64
N THR A 12 5.21 10.87 9.56
CA THR A 12 6.44 11.29 10.27
C THR A 12 6.74 10.33 11.42
N SER A 13 7.95 10.35 11.96
CA SER A 13 8.32 9.55 13.15
C SER A 13 7.42 9.82 14.38
N ALA A 14 6.89 11.03 14.50
CA ALA A 14 5.95 11.39 15.57
C ALA A 14 4.49 11.00 15.29
N SER A 15 4.17 10.59 14.05
CA SER A 15 2.81 10.22 13.66
C SER A 15 2.38 8.90 14.30
N MET A 16 1.07 8.74 14.52
CA MET A 16 0.54 7.56 15.20
C MET A 16 0.74 6.27 14.41
N TYR A 17 0.59 6.30 13.07
CA TYR A 17 0.72 5.11 12.24
C TYR A 17 2.12 4.45 12.32
N PRO A 18 3.24 5.17 12.11
CA PRO A 18 4.57 4.60 12.32
C PRO A 18 4.83 4.14 13.75
N ARG A 19 4.40 4.91 14.76
CA ARG A 19 4.63 4.56 16.18
C ARG A 19 3.96 3.26 16.61
N LEU A 20 2.72 3.00 16.17
CA LEU A 20 2.05 1.73 16.48
C LEU A 20 2.78 0.52 15.88
N LEU A 21 3.32 0.68 14.67
CA LEU A 21 4.06 -0.41 14.01
C LEU A 21 5.44 -0.63 14.65
N GLU A 22 6.07 0.43 15.13
CA GLU A 22 7.32 0.32 15.91
C GLU A 22 7.09 -0.46 17.21
N VAL A 23 6.00 -0.20 17.93
CA VAL A 23 5.59 -1.00 19.11
C VAL A 23 5.33 -2.47 18.74
N ALA A 24 4.84 -2.73 17.52
CA ALA A 24 4.68 -4.08 16.99
C ALA A 24 5.98 -4.71 16.46
N GLY A 25 7.14 -4.07 16.67
CA GLY A 25 8.45 -4.57 16.26
C GLY A 25 8.85 -4.25 14.82
N LEU A 26 8.13 -3.36 14.14
CA LEU A 26 8.45 -2.91 12.78
C LEU A 26 8.94 -1.45 12.79
N PRO A 27 10.26 -1.21 12.83
CA PRO A 27 10.82 0.14 12.86
C PRO A 27 10.51 0.90 11.56
N LEU A 28 10.51 2.23 11.62
CA LEU A 28 10.12 3.10 10.50
C LEU A 28 10.87 2.79 9.19
N GLY A 29 12.18 2.48 9.26
CA GLY A 29 12.96 2.08 8.08
C GLY A 29 12.39 0.83 7.40
N ALA A 30 12.20 -0.24 8.17
CA ALA A 30 11.64 -1.50 7.67
C ALA A 30 10.17 -1.34 7.19
N LEU A 31 9.41 -0.43 7.81
CA LEU A 31 8.07 -0.07 7.35
C LEU A 31 8.12 0.60 5.97
N VAL A 32 9.03 1.56 5.76
CA VAL A 32 9.22 2.23 4.47
C VAL A 32 9.59 1.22 3.40
N ASP A 33 10.57 0.36 3.67
CA ASP A 33 11.02 -0.69 2.74
C ASP A 33 9.83 -1.57 2.32
N ARG A 34 9.04 -2.03 3.30
CA ARG A 34 7.85 -2.85 3.04
C ARG A 34 6.80 -2.14 2.18
N LEU A 35 6.56 -0.85 2.39
CA LEU A 35 5.61 -0.09 1.58
C LEU A 35 6.09 0.12 0.14
N VAL A 36 7.40 0.34 -0.05
CA VAL A 36 8.02 0.43 -1.37
C VAL A 36 7.86 -0.90 -2.12
N ASP A 37 8.20 -2.01 -1.47
CA ASP A 37 8.07 -3.36 -2.04
C ASP A 37 6.62 -3.65 -2.47
N LEU A 38 5.66 -3.36 -1.59
CA LEU A 38 4.23 -3.51 -1.89
C LEU A 38 3.79 -2.62 -3.06
N GLY A 39 4.34 -1.41 -3.16
CA GLY A 39 4.09 -0.48 -4.26
C GLY A 39 4.58 -1.03 -5.60
N VAL A 40 5.81 -1.53 -5.64
CA VAL A 40 6.41 -2.16 -6.82
C VAL A 40 5.63 -3.41 -7.23
N GLU A 41 5.31 -4.29 -6.28
CA GLU A 41 4.54 -5.50 -6.54
C GLU A 41 3.15 -5.18 -7.11
N ARG A 42 2.43 -4.24 -6.49
CA ARG A 42 1.14 -3.77 -7.00
C ARG A 42 1.26 -3.19 -8.41
N HIS A 43 2.32 -2.46 -8.70
CA HIS A 43 2.56 -1.90 -10.03
C HIS A 43 2.75 -3.01 -11.08
N ARG A 44 3.62 -3.99 -10.80
CA ARG A 44 3.88 -5.15 -11.66
C ARG A 44 2.61 -5.96 -11.91
N SER A 45 1.87 -6.29 -10.84
CA SER A 45 0.59 -6.98 -10.91
C SER A 45 -0.45 -6.26 -11.78
N ARG A 46 -0.48 -4.93 -11.77
CA ARG A 46 -1.38 -4.12 -12.63
C ARG A 46 -0.93 -4.08 -14.08
N ALA A 47 0.37 -4.10 -14.35
CA ALA A 47 0.89 -4.18 -15.71
C ALA A 47 0.49 -5.50 -16.38
N GLY A 48 0.58 -6.63 -15.68
CA GLY A 48 0.14 -7.93 -16.18
C GLY A 48 -1.37 -7.99 -16.50
N ARG A 49 -2.21 -7.33 -15.70
CA ARG A 49 -3.67 -7.29 -15.92
C ARG A 49 -4.10 -6.39 -17.09
N ARG A 50 -3.27 -5.44 -17.51
CA ARG A 50 -3.56 -4.60 -18.69
C ARG A 50 -3.46 -5.39 -20.01
N GLY A 51 -2.65 -6.44 -20.06
CA GLY A 51 -2.54 -7.32 -21.22
C GLY A 51 -3.73 -8.28 -21.42
N HIS A 52 -4.58 -8.47 -20.40
CA HIS A 52 -5.72 -9.39 -20.43
C HIS A 52 -7.09 -8.68 -20.49
N ARG A 53 -7.15 -7.45 -21.00
CA ARG A 53 -8.43 -6.87 -21.43
C ARG A 53 -8.73 -7.37 -22.84
N GLU A 54 -9.53 -8.42 -22.91
CA GLU A 54 -10.16 -8.87 -24.14
C GLU A 54 -10.94 -7.68 -24.75
N PRO A 55 -10.75 -7.35 -26.04
CA PRO A 55 -11.60 -6.39 -26.70
C PRO A 55 -12.98 -7.04 -26.81
N ARG A 56 -13.99 -6.43 -26.19
CA ARG A 56 -15.38 -6.76 -26.53
C ARG A 56 -15.60 -6.36 -27.98
N ALA A 57 -15.40 -7.31 -28.88
CA ALA A 57 -15.90 -7.30 -30.23
C ALA A 57 -17.39 -7.65 -30.21
N GLY A 58 -18.17 -6.95 -31.04
CA GLY A 58 -19.61 -7.18 -31.26
C GLY A 58 -20.40 -5.92 -30.93
N SER A 59 -20.64 -5.05 -31.92
CA SER A 59 -21.79 -5.11 -32.86
C SER A 59 -23.01 -4.48 -32.22
#